data_AF-A0A1I1ZUQ7-F1
#
_entry.id   AF-A0A1I1ZUQ7-F1
#
_cell.length_a   1.000
_cell.length_b   1.000
_cell.length_c   1.000
_cell.angle_alpha   90.00
_cell.angle_beta   90.00
_cell.angle_gamma   90.00
#
_symmetry.space_group_name_H-M   'P 1'
#
loop_
_entity.id
_entity.type
_entity.pdbx_description
1 polymer ?
#
loop_
_entity_poly.entity_id
_entity_poly.type
_entity_poly.pdbx_seq_one_letter_code
_entity_poly.pdbx_strand_id
1 'polypeptide(L)'
;MGSSQERLQADHRRKRLNDIVWLLGLLLFAALVVAGWKYVHRPDFAYGDIVIHGSRQFTREKILQMADAREPVNLFLVSKNKIVTSLQGDVRVESAEAHYDFPSVLNVYIKERKPVLYVITDYGNYAKLDKTALVMEMTDGIKDASVPRLAGVACGNAFIGDTLQNDMIREVLKFMDKLQPDAKEQIADLSVDTEKKLTVHMRYGFPVILGPVNELAGKAELFMTVFNEMKGKKVQVEYMDLQYSKPFVRLRQQAQ
;
A
#
# COMPACT_ATOMS: atom_id res chain seq x y z
N MET A 1 -54.01 70.36 -11.05
CA MET A 1 -54.09 68.89 -11.11
C MET A 1 -52.95 68.21 -11.88
N GLY A 2 -52.06 68.92 -12.60
CA GLY A 2 -50.93 68.30 -13.34
C GLY A 2 -49.68 67.95 -12.51
N SER A 3 -49.43 68.62 -11.38
CA SER A 3 -48.17 68.48 -10.61
C SER A 3 -48.02 67.15 -9.87
N SER A 4 -49.11 66.45 -9.55
CA SER A 4 -49.05 65.15 -8.86
C SER A 4 -48.78 64.00 -9.81
N GLN A 5 -49.30 64.05 -11.05
CA GLN A 5 -49.07 63.01 -12.06
C GLN A 5 -47.64 63.06 -12.63
N GLU A 6 -47.07 64.25 -12.82
CA GLU A 6 -45.67 64.39 -13.25
C GLU A 6 -44.68 63.91 -12.19
N ARG A 7 -44.97 64.15 -10.90
CA ARG A 7 -44.16 63.64 -9.78
C ARG A 7 -44.21 62.11 -9.67
N LEU A 8 -45.39 61.50 -9.89
CA LEU A 8 -45.56 60.04 -9.90
C LEU A 8 -44.83 59.39 -11.09
N GLN A 9 -44.88 60.01 -12.28
CA GLN A 9 -44.14 59.52 -13.45
C GLN A 9 -42.62 59.65 -13.30
N ALA A 10 -42.12 60.71 -12.65
CA ALA A 10 -40.70 60.88 -12.36
C ALA A 10 -40.18 59.87 -11.31
N ASP A 11 -40.99 59.56 -10.29
CA ASP A 11 -40.63 58.55 -9.27
C ASP A 11 -40.60 57.13 -9.86
N HIS A 12 -41.55 56.79 -10.74
CA HIS A 12 -41.55 55.52 -11.47
C HIS A 12 -40.34 55.39 -12.42
N ARG A 13 -39.88 56.48 -13.05
CA ARG A 13 -38.66 56.48 -13.87
C ARG A 13 -37.40 56.31 -13.03
N ARG A 14 -37.29 56.97 -11.87
CA ARG A 14 -36.13 56.84 -10.97
C ARG A 14 -36.00 55.44 -10.38
N LYS A 15 -37.12 54.82 -9.97
CA LYS A 15 -37.14 53.42 -9.51
C LYS A 15 -36.69 52.45 -10.60
N ARG A 16 -37.24 52.58 -11.82
CA ARG A 16 -36.82 51.77 -12.98
C ARG A 16 -35.33 51.94 -13.33
N LEU A 17 -34.79 53.16 -13.25
CA LEU A 17 -33.36 53.41 -13.48
C LEU A 17 -32.49 52.78 -12.40
N ASN A 18 -32.87 52.87 -11.12
CA ASN A 18 -32.16 52.18 -10.04
C ASN A 18 -32.23 50.66 -10.22
N ASP A 19 -33.39 50.10 -10.55
CA ASP A 19 -33.55 48.65 -10.80
C ASP A 19 -32.67 48.19 -11.97
N ILE A 20 -32.60 48.97 -13.06
CA ILE A 20 -31.71 48.68 -14.19
C ILE A 20 -30.24 48.75 -13.77
N VAL A 21 -29.82 49.75 -13.00
CA VAL A 21 -28.44 49.87 -12.49
C VAL A 21 -28.10 48.70 -11.57
N TRP A 22 -29.02 48.29 -10.70
CA TRP A 22 -28.86 47.09 -9.85
C TRP A 22 -28.76 45.81 -10.68
N LEU A 23 -29.62 45.62 -11.69
CA LEU A 23 -29.57 44.48 -12.59
C LEU A 23 -28.27 44.45 -13.41
N LEU A 24 -27.80 45.60 -13.91
CA LEU A 24 -26.52 45.73 -14.59
C LEU A 24 -25.35 45.43 -13.65
N GLY A 25 -25.41 45.90 -12.41
CA GLY A 25 -24.43 45.57 -11.37
C GLY A 25 -24.38 44.08 -11.06
N LEU A 26 -25.54 43.42 -10.96
CA LEU A 26 -25.64 41.98 -10.74
C LEU A 26 -25.10 41.20 -11.95
N LEU A 27 -25.42 41.62 -13.16
CA LEU A 27 -24.92 41.00 -14.39
C LEU A 27 -23.39 41.13 -14.48
N LEU A 28 -22.84 42.31 -14.18
CA LEU A 28 -21.39 42.53 -14.15
C LEU A 28 -20.72 41.67 -13.07
N PHE A 29 -21.32 41.56 -11.87
CA PHE A 29 -20.83 40.67 -10.83
C PHE A 29 -20.82 39.21 -11.28
N ALA A 30 -21.91 38.72 -11.88
CA ALA A 30 -21.98 37.37 -12.42
C ALA A 30 -20.91 37.12 -13.51
N ALA A 31 -20.69 38.10 -14.41
CA ALA A 31 -19.65 38.01 -15.42
C ALA A 31 -18.24 37.93 -14.82
N LEU A 32 -17.97 38.69 -13.76
CA LEU A 32 -16.71 38.63 -13.01
C LEU A 32 -16.51 37.29 -12.31
N VAL A 33 -17.56 36.73 -11.70
CA VAL A 33 -17.51 35.40 -11.06
C VAL A 33 -17.19 34.32 -12.10
N VAL A 34 -17.84 34.34 -13.26
CA VAL A 34 -17.56 33.38 -14.35
C VAL A 34 -16.14 33.56 -14.89
N ALA A 35 -15.69 34.80 -15.09
CA ALA A 35 -14.32 35.08 -15.54
C ALA A 35 -13.27 34.60 -14.53
N GLY A 36 -13.49 34.85 -13.24
CA GLY A 36 -12.64 34.38 -12.15
C GLY A 36 -12.61 32.85 -12.06
N TRP A 37 -13.76 32.20 -12.15
CA TRP A 37 -13.86 30.73 -12.17
C TRP A 37 -13.06 30.12 -13.33
N LYS A 38 -13.23 30.66 -14.54
CA LYS A 38 -12.46 30.22 -15.73
C LYS A 38 -10.97 30.49 -15.59
N TYR A 39 -10.57 31.56 -14.92
CA TYR A 39 -9.17 31.91 -14.69
C TYR A 39 -8.49 30.90 -13.76
N VAL A 40 -9.14 30.58 -12.63
CA VAL A 40 -8.63 29.63 -11.64
C VAL A 40 -8.58 28.19 -12.16
N HIS A 41 -9.47 27.83 -13.09
CA HIS A 41 -9.49 26.50 -13.74
C HIS A 41 -8.52 26.37 -14.93
N ARG A 42 -7.60 27.31 -15.13
CA ARG A 42 -6.56 27.16 -16.16
C ARG A 42 -5.48 26.18 -15.69
N PRO A 43 -4.95 25.31 -16.56
CA PRO A 43 -3.86 24.39 -16.23
C PRO A 43 -2.57 25.09 -15.76
N ASP A 44 -2.35 26.34 -16.18
CA ASP A 44 -1.14 27.10 -15.88
C ASP A 44 -1.28 27.95 -14.59
N PHE A 45 -2.44 27.87 -13.92
CA PHE A 45 -2.69 28.60 -12.67
C PHE A 45 -2.03 27.86 -11.50
N ALA A 46 -0.96 28.45 -10.94
CA ALA A 46 -0.24 27.89 -9.81
C ALA A 46 -1.00 28.15 -8.49
N TYR A 47 -1.57 27.10 -7.91
CA TYR A 47 -2.23 27.15 -6.60
C TYR A 47 -2.05 25.85 -5.81
N GLY A 48 -1.40 26.00 -4.66
CA GLY A 48 -1.23 24.95 -3.65
C GLY A 48 -0.03 24.03 -3.86
N ASP A 49 0.09 23.06 -2.97
CA ASP A 49 1.20 22.11 -2.90
C ASP A 49 0.68 20.67 -2.71
N ILE A 50 1.44 19.69 -3.17
CA ILE A 50 1.26 18.26 -2.87
C ILE A 50 2.50 17.78 -2.12
N VAL A 51 2.29 17.34 -0.88
CA VAL A 51 3.35 16.79 -0.03
C VAL A 51 3.15 15.28 0.09
N ILE A 52 4.20 14.52 -0.19
CA ILE A 52 4.17 13.05 -0.20
C ILE A 52 4.89 12.53 1.04
N HIS A 53 4.24 11.62 1.75
CA HIS A 53 4.75 10.99 2.96
C HIS A 53 4.83 9.47 2.77
N GLY A 54 5.80 8.83 3.43
CA GLY A 54 5.87 7.37 3.54
C GLY A 54 6.45 6.62 2.33
N SER A 55 6.78 7.31 1.23
CA SER A 55 7.51 6.73 0.10
C SER A 55 8.56 7.68 -0.46
N ARG A 56 9.68 7.10 -0.93
CA ARG A 56 10.70 7.81 -1.74
C ARG A 56 10.61 7.47 -3.23
N GLN A 57 9.84 6.44 -3.60
CA GLN A 57 9.70 5.99 -4.99
C GLN A 57 8.63 6.77 -5.76
N PHE A 58 7.65 7.35 -5.06
CA PHE A 58 6.61 8.18 -5.67
C PHE A 58 7.00 9.66 -5.56
N THR A 59 7.40 10.27 -6.69
CA THR A 59 7.71 11.70 -6.77
C THR A 59 6.47 12.53 -7.03
N ARG A 60 6.58 13.85 -6.81
CA ARG A 60 5.49 14.82 -7.03
C ARG A 60 5.02 14.82 -8.48
N GLU A 61 5.95 14.74 -9.45
CA GLU A 61 5.60 14.67 -10.87
C GLU A 61 4.80 13.41 -11.18
N LYS A 62 5.16 12.26 -10.60
CA LYS A 62 4.47 11.00 -10.82
C LYS A 62 3.05 11.02 -10.25
N ILE A 63 2.86 11.61 -9.06
CA ILE A 63 1.52 11.81 -8.48
C ILE A 63 0.67 12.75 -9.33
N LEU A 64 1.26 13.83 -9.85
CA LEU A 64 0.55 14.74 -10.77
C LEU A 64 0.14 14.03 -12.06
N GLN A 65 1.01 13.21 -12.65
CA GLN A 65 0.67 12.40 -13.83
C GLN A 65 -0.49 11.45 -13.56
N MET A 66 -0.53 10.79 -12.39
CA MET A 66 -1.67 9.95 -11.98
C MET A 66 -2.99 10.73 -11.85
N ALA A 67 -2.90 12.03 -11.56
CA ALA A 67 -4.06 12.92 -11.46
C ALA A 67 -4.48 13.54 -12.80
N ASP A 68 -3.77 13.26 -13.92
CA ASP A 68 -3.81 14.04 -15.18
C ASP A 68 -3.54 15.54 -14.97
N ALA A 69 -2.65 15.85 -14.03
CA ALA A 69 -2.17 17.20 -13.74
C ALA A 69 -0.69 17.35 -14.14
N ARG A 70 -0.23 18.59 -14.21
CA ARG A 70 1.16 18.95 -14.51
C ARG A 70 1.63 20.07 -13.59
N GLU A 71 2.93 20.33 -13.59
CA GLU A 71 3.48 21.53 -12.98
C GLU A 71 3.18 22.76 -13.87
N PRO A 72 2.90 23.94 -13.28
CA PRO A 72 2.74 24.19 -11.84
C PRO A 72 1.44 23.59 -11.28
N VAL A 73 1.46 23.11 -10.03
CA VAL A 73 0.29 22.51 -9.37
C VAL A 73 -0.90 23.47 -9.33
N ASN A 74 -2.06 22.98 -9.75
CA ASN A 74 -3.36 23.61 -9.54
C ASN A 74 -4.27 22.68 -8.72
N LEU A 75 -4.36 22.87 -7.40
CA LEU A 75 -5.19 22.03 -6.54
C LEU A 75 -6.70 22.10 -6.86
N PHE A 76 -7.17 23.10 -7.61
CA PHE A 76 -8.57 23.12 -8.07
C PHE A 76 -8.85 22.07 -9.15
N LEU A 77 -7.82 21.65 -9.90
CA LEU A 77 -7.93 20.64 -10.96
C LEU A 77 -7.51 19.24 -10.49
N VAL A 78 -6.73 19.15 -9.40
CA VAL A 78 -6.22 17.88 -8.88
C VAL A 78 -7.31 17.12 -8.14
N SER A 79 -7.68 15.95 -8.66
CA SER A 79 -8.62 15.05 -7.98
C SER A 79 -7.89 14.14 -6.98
N LYS A 80 -8.14 14.41 -5.70
CA LYS A 80 -7.69 13.56 -4.58
C LYS A 80 -8.08 12.09 -4.76
N ASN A 81 -9.33 11.81 -5.12
CA ASN A 81 -9.83 10.45 -5.25
C ASN A 81 -9.12 9.71 -6.40
N LYS A 82 -8.84 10.42 -7.50
CA LYS A 82 -8.11 9.85 -8.63
C LYS A 82 -6.68 9.46 -8.25
N ILE A 83 -5.99 10.31 -7.47
CA ILE A 83 -4.67 9.98 -6.92
C ILE A 83 -4.75 8.72 -6.07
N VAL A 84 -5.68 8.66 -5.12
CA VAL A 84 -5.82 7.52 -4.21
C VAL A 84 -6.14 6.23 -4.98
N THR A 85 -7.10 6.26 -5.91
CA THR A 85 -7.45 5.09 -6.74
C THR A 85 -6.28 4.64 -7.62
N SER A 86 -5.54 5.57 -8.22
CA SER A 86 -4.39 5.22 -9.05
C SER A 86 -3.25 4.61 -8.23
N LEU A 87 -3.01 5.14 -7.03
CA LEU A 87 -2.03 4.59 -6.10
C LEU A 87 -2.43 3.20 -5.59
N GLN A 88 -3.70 3.01 -5.24
CA GLN A 88 -4.21 1.71 -4.80
C GLN A 88 -4.16 0.63 -5.89
N GLY A 89 -4.18 1.03 -7.16
CA GLY A 89 -3.99 0.12 -8.30
C GLY A 89 -2.53 -0.29 -8.54
N ASP A 90 -1.54 0.40 -7.94
CA ASP A 90 -0.13 0.04 -8.07
C ASP A 90 0.22 -1.08 -7.06
N VAL A 91 0.73 -2.20 -7.56
CA VAL A 91 1.08 -3.39 -6.74
C VAL A 91 2.10 -3.11 -5.65
N ARG A 92 2.87 -2.02 -5.76
CA ARG A 92 3.87 -1.59 -4.76
C ARG A 92 3.26 -0.84 -3.59
N VAL A 93 2.00 -0.42 -3.67
CA VAL A 93 1.32 0.35 -2.62
C VAL A 93 0.47 -0.59 -1.78
N GLU A 94 0.69 -0.60 -0.47
CA GLU A 94 -0.17 -1.33 0.49
C GLU A 94 -1.46 -0.56 0.74
N SER A 95 -1.31 0.73 1.05
CA SER A 95 -2.42 1.66 1.27
C SER A 95 -2.00 3.07 0.90
N ALA A 96 -2.97 3.87 0.47
CA ALA A 96 -2.79 5.28 0.17
C ALA A 96 -3.96 6.07 0.72
N GLU A 97 -3.65 7.19 1.37
CA GLU A 97 -4.63 8.12 1.92
C GLU A 97 -4.23 9.54 1.52
N ALA A 98 -5.23 10.40 1.35
CA ALA A 98 -4.98 11.78 1.00
C ALA A 98 -5.96 12.71 1.73
N HIS A 99 -5.41 13.79 2.27
CA HIS A 99 -6.14 14.77 3.06
C HIS A 99 -5.68 16.19 2.71
N TYR A 100 -6.62 17.11 2.68
CA TYR A 100 -6.31 18.52 2.55
C TYR A 100 -5.88 19.07 3.90
N ASP A 101 -4.73 19.70 3.94
CA ASP A 101 -4.36 20.66 4.97
C ASP A 101 -4.71 22.05 4.42
N PHE A 102 -5.89 22.49 4.83
CA PHE A 102 -6.55 23.66 4.26
C PHE A 102 -5.74 24.93 4.51
N PRO A 103 -5.64 25.87 3.55
CA PRO A 103 -6.36 25.89 2.26
C PRO A 103 -5.59 25.36 1.05
N SER A 104 -4.29 25.09 1.19
CA SER A 104 -3.38 25.07 0.03
C SER A 104 -2.47 23.86 -0.05
N VAL A 105 -2.62 22.86 0.82
CA VAL A 105 -1.75 21.67 0.77
C VAL A 105 -2.58 20.38 0.71
N LEU A 106 -2.21 19.50 -0.22
CA LEU A 106 -2.70 18.13 -0.29
C LEU A 106 -1.62 17.19 0.23
N ASN A 107 -1.84 16.63 1.43
CA ASN A 107 -0.96 15.61 1.99
C ASN A 107 -1.38 14.24 1.46
N VAL A 108 -0.43 13.52 0.85
CA VAL A 108 -0.61 12.17 0.33
C VAL A 108 0.27 11.22 1.15
N TYR A 109 -0.36 10.34 1.91
CA TYR A 109 0.31 9.33 2.73
C TYR A 109 0.30 8.01 1.99
N ILE A 110 1.49 7.51 1.66
CA ILE A 110 1.69 6.26 0.93
C ILE A 110 2.37 5.27 1.85
N LYS A 111 1.75 4.11 2.04
CA LYS A 111 2.37 2.98 2.70
C LYS A 111 2.89 2.01 1.64
N GLU A 112 4.20 1.90 1.52
CA GLU A 112 4.82 0.94 0.59
C GLU A 112 4.56 -0.50 1.04
N ARG A 113 4.22 -1.34 0.07
CA ARG A 113 4.03 -2.77 0.26
C ARG A 113 5.39 -3.44 0.39
N LYS A 114 5.52 -4.32 1.39
CA LYS A 114 6.75 -5.07 1.64
C LYS A 114 6.61 -6.52 1.18
N PRO A 115 7.60 -7.05 0.47
CA PRO A 115 7.62 -8.46 0.14
C PRO A 115 7.85 -9.30 1.41
N VAL A 116 7.34 -10.53 1.40
CA VAL A 116 7.44 -11.48 2.50
C VAL A 116 7.98 -12.83 2.05
N LEU A 117 7.67 -13.26 0.82
CA LEU A 117 7.93 -14.63 0.39
C LEU A 117 8.14 -14.74 -1.13
N TYR A 118 9.03 -15.62 -1.57
CA TYR A 118 9.07 -16.10 -2.96
C TYR A 118 8.38 -17.46 -3.09
N VAL A 119 7.57 -17.64 -4.12
CA VAL A 119 6.95 -18.93 -4.47
C VAL A 119 7.17 -19.22 -5.95
N ILE A 120 7.40 -20.49 -6.29
CA ILE A 120 7.54 -20.91 -7.69
C ILE A 120 6.15 -21.01 -8.35
N THR A 121 6.04 -20.51 -9.57
CA THR A 121 4.84 -20.71 -10.40
C THR A 121 4.98 -22.00 -11.22
N ASP A 122 3.89 -22.43 -11.84
CA ASP A 122 3.91 -23.60 -12.73
C ASP A 122 4.76 -23.39 -13.99
N TYR A 123 5.06 -22.12 -14.35
CA TYR A 123 5.93 -21.76 -15.47
C TYR A 123 7.43 -21.79 -15.11
N GLY A 124 7.77 -22.06 -13.85
CA GLY A 124 9.15 -22.15 -13.37
C GLY A 124 9.79 -20.81 -12.99
N ASN A 125 9.09 -19.69 -13.17
CA ASN A 125 9.49 -18.39 -12.62
C ASN A 125 9.06 -18.25 -11.14
N TYR A 126 9.59 -17.24 -10.46
CA TYR A 126 9.31 -16.94 -9.05
C TYR A 126 8.43 -15.71 -8.91
N ALA A 127 7.33 -15.87 -8.19
CA ALA A 127 6.44 -14.80 -7.76
C ALA A 127 6.88 -14.28 -6.39
N LYS A 128 7.07 -12.96 -6.28
CA LYS A 128 7.35 -12.27 -5.02
C LYS A 128 6.04 -11.81 -4.40
N LEU A 129 5.73 -12.30 -3.21
CA LEU A 129 4.45 -12.09 -2.55
C LEU A 129 4.57 -11.14 -1.37
N ASP A 130 3.50 -10.40 -1.10
CA ASP A 130 3.32 -9.65 0.13
C ASP A 130 2.59 -10.47 1.22
N LYS A 131 2.35 -9.87 2.39
CA LYS A 131 1.62 -10.50 3.50
C LYS A 131 0.17 -10.91 3.17
N THR A 132 -0.44 -10.29 2.15
CA THR A 132 -1.81 -10.59 1.69
C THR A 132 -1.87 -11.63 0.58
N ALA A 133 -0.71 -12.18 0.19
CA ALA A 133 -0.54 -13.07 -0.96
C ALA A 133 -0.75 -12.39 -2.32
N LEU A 134 -0.59 -11.06 -2.40
CA LEU A 134 -0.55 -10.32 -3.66
C LEU A 134 0.80 -10.54 -4.34
N VAL A 135 0.78 -10.87 -5.64
CA VAL A 135 1.98 -10.96 -6.47
C VAL A 135 2.48 -9.56 -6.82
N MET A 136 3.60 -9.18 -6.23
CA MET A 136 4.22 -7.87 -6.43
C MET A 136 5.13 -7.86 -7.66
N GLU A 137 5.86 -8.95 -7.91
CA GLU A 137 6.86 -9.05 -8.96
C GLU A 137 6.99 -10.49 -9.45
N MET A 138 7.38 -10.67 -10.71
CA MET A 138 7.75 -11.96 -11.30
C MET A 138 9.18 -11.93 -11.81
N THR A 139 9.94 -12.97 -11.50
CA THR A 139 11.36 -13.05 -11.80
C THR A 139 11.74 -14.46 -12.25
N ASP A 140 12.62 -14.58 -13.24
CA ASP A 140 13.09 -15.90 -13.73
C ASP A 140 14.02 -16.62 -12.74
N GLY A 141 14.31 -15.99 -11.60
CA GLY A 141 15.17 -16.49 -10.54
C GLY A 141 15.16 -15.54 -9.34
N ILE A 142 15.61 -16.01 -8.18
CA ILE A 142 15.69 -15.18 -6.97
C ILE A 142 16.88 -14.22 -7.11
N LYS A 143 16.57 -12.97 -7.46
CA LYS A 143 17.57 -11.91 -7.69
C LYS A 143 18.11 -11.29 -6.41
N ASP A 144 17.29 -11.27 -5.37
CA ASP A 144 17.64 -10.76 -4.05
C ASP A 144 17.25 -11.76 -2.96
N ALA A 145 18.14 -11.99 -2.00
CA ALA A 145 17.86 -12.85 -0.84
C ALA A 145 17.15 -12.07 0.29
N SER A 146 16.37 -11.06 -0.07
CA SER A 146 15.71 -10.14 0.88
C SER A 146 14.58 -10.80 1.65
N VAL A 147 13.97 -11.83 1.05
CA VAL A 147 12.88 -12.62 1.63
C VAL A 147 13.11 -14.10 1.35
N PRO A 148 12.65 -15.00 2.23
CA PRO A 148 12.81 -16.43 2.02
C PRO A 148 11.96 -16.94 0.85
N ARG A 149 12.32 -18.12 0.36
CA ARG A 149 11.52 -18.89 -0.60
C ARG A 149 10.64 -19.90 0.14
N LEU A 150 9.50 -20.28 -0.44
CA LEU A 150 8.72 -21.45 -0.07
C LEU A 150 8.86 -22.54 -1.13
N ALA A 151 9.49 -23.64 -0.76
CA ALA A 151 9.62 -24.85 -1.55
C ALA A 151 8.48 -25.85 -1.25
N GLY A 152 8.16 -26.70 -2.23
CA GLY A 152 7.17 -27.77 -2.08
C GLY A 152 5.71 -27.34 -2.29
N VAL A 153 5.46 -26.04 -2.48
CA VAL A 153 4.15 -25.49 -2.87
C VAL A 153 4.31 -24.64 -4.12
N ALA A 154 3.59 -24.97 -5.18
CA ALA A 154 3.47 -24.11 -6.36
C ALA A 154 2.24 -23.22 -6.24
N CYS A 155 2.33 -21.98 -6.74
CA CYS A 155 1.22 -21.04 -6.72
C CYS A 155 0.27 -21.16 -7.93
N GLY A 156 0.52 -22.10 -8.85
CA GLY A 156 -0.26 -22.22 -10.08
C GLY A 156 0.12 -21.17 -11.12
N ASN A 157 -0.83 -20.91 -12.03
CA ASN A 157 -0.76 -19.80 -12.98
C ASN A 157 -1.11 -18.49 -12.25
N ALA A 158 -0.09 -17.71 -11.93
CA ALA A 158 -0.24 -16.39 -11.32
C ALA A 158 0.31 -15.32 -12.25
N PHE A 159 -0.17 -14.09 -12.11
CA PHE A 159 0.35 -12.89 -12.76
C PHE A 159 0.59 -11.77 -11.74
N ILE A 160 1.39 -10.77 -12.12
CA ILE A 160 1.60 -9.58 -11.29
C ILE A 160 0.25 -8.89 -11.04
N GLY A 161 -0.03 -8.58 -9.77
CA GLY A 161 -1.31 -8.01 -9.34
C GLY A 161 -2.35 -9.03 -8.90
N ASP A 162 -2.14 -10.33 -9.16
CA ASP A 162 -3.05 -11.36 -8.66
C ASP A 162 -2.90 -11.56 -7.16
N THR A 163 -4.00 -11.88 -6.50
CA THR A 163 -3.98 -12.34 -5.10
C THR A 163 -4.16 -13.84 -5.08
N LEU A 164 -3.13 -14.57 -4.66
CA LEU A 164 -3.14 -16.03 -4.64
C LEU A 164 -4.17 -16.57 -3.65
N GLN A 165 -4.95 -17.57 -4.04
CA GLN A 165 -5.98 -18.19 -3.19
C GLN A 165 -5.52 -19.49 -2.51
N ASN A 166 -4.25 -19.90 -2.69
CA ASN A 166 -3.73 -21.13 -2.11
C ASN A 166 -3.64 -21.02 -0.57
N ASP A 167 -4.42 -21.84 0.13
CA ASP A 167 -4.51 -21.83 1.59
C ASP A 167 -3.17 -22.09 2.27
N MET A 168 -2.33 -22.99 1.72
CA MET A 168 -1.02 -23.29 2.33
C MET A 168 -0.11 -22.07 2.30
N ILE A 169 -0.06 -21.36 1.17
CA ILE A 169 0.72 -20.12 1.05
C ILE A 169 0.20 -19.07 2.03
N ARG A 170 -1.13 -18.92 2.14
CA ARG A 170 -1.76 -17.96 3.05
C ARG A 170 -1.47 -18.26 4.51
N GLU A 171 -1.52 -19.51 4.93
CA GLU A 171 -1.18 -19.92 6.31
C GLU A 171 0.31 -19.68 6.62
N VAL A 172 1.20 -19.98 5.67
CA VAL A 172 2.63 -19.65 5.81
C VAL A 172 2.83 -18.13 5.93
N LEU A 173 2.16 -17.32 5.11
CA LEU A 173 2.24 -15.86 5.20
C LEU A 173 1.70 -15.33 6.53
N LYS A 174 0.59 -15.89 7.06
CA LYS A 174 0.08 -15.54 8.40
C LYS A 174 1.07 -15.89 9.52
N PHE A 175 1.73 -17.05 9.41
CA PHE A 175 2.80 -17.42 10.32
C PHE A 175 3.95 -16.41 10.24
N MET A 176 4.41 -16.08 9.04
CA MET A 176 5.47 -15.10 8.81
C MET A 176 5.10 -13.72 9.37
N ASP A 177 3.86 -13.25 9.17
CA ASP A 177 3.43 -11.92 9.63
C ASP A 177 3.61 -11.75 11.15
N LYS A 178 3.35 -12.81 11.93
CA LYS A 178 3.48 -12.84 13.39
C LYS A 178 4.92 -12.83 13.92
N LEU A 179 5.92 -13.06 13.06
CA LEU A 179 7.32 -13.11 13.48
C LEU A 179 7.92 -11.71 13.66
N GLN A 180 8.84 -11.58 14.62
CA GLN A 180 9.61 -10.36 14.81
C GLN A 180 10.60 -10.14 13.65
N PRO A 181 11.00 -8.88 13.35
CA PRO A 181 11.89 -8.58 12.22
C PRO A 181 13.22 -9.32 12.26
N ASP A 182 13.82 -9.45 13.44
CA ASP A 182 15.09 -10.16 13.63
C ASP A 182 14.95 -11.66 13.35
N ALA A 183 13.84 -12.29 13.72
CA ALA A 183 13.55 -13.68 13.38
C ALA A 183 13.37 -13.85 11.86
N LYS A 184 12.62 -12.95 11.21
CA LYS A 184 12.41 -12.94 9.75
C LYS A 184 13.73 -12.88 8.99
N GLU A 185 14.66 -12.03 9.43
CA GLU A 185 15.98 -11.89 8.83
C GLU A 185 16.82 -13.18 8.90
N GLN A 186 16.61 -14.01 9.92
CA GLN A 186 17.32 -15.27 10.10
C GLN A 186 16.70 -16.45 9.37
N ILE A 187 15.54 -16.29 8.71
CA ILE A 187 14.96 -17.33 7.88
C ILE A 187 15.65 -17.29 6.51
N ALA A 188 16.23 -18.41 6.10
CA ALA A 188 16.86 -18.58 4.79
C ALA A 188 15.85 -19.10 3.76
N ASP A 189 15.12 -20.16 4.11
CA ASP A 189 14.20 -20.85 3.21
C ASP A 189 13.09 -21.53 4.05
N LEU A 190 11.97 -21.85 3.40
CA LEU A 190 10.83 -22.55 3.98
C LEU A 190 10.51 -23.72 3.05
N SER A 191 10.25 -24.90 3.60
CA SER A 191 9.87 -26.06 2.78
C SER A 191 8.64 -26.75 3.34
N VAL A 192 7.73 -27.13 2.45
CA VAL A 192 6.59 -27.98 2.75
C VAL A 192 6.84 -29.35 2.13
N ASP A 193 6.74 -30.41 2.94
CA ASP A 193 6.91 -31.77 2.47
C ASP A 193 5.61 -32.37 1.89
N THR A 194 5.66 -33.64 1.45
CA THR A 194 4.51 -34.37 0.93
C THR A 194 3.39 -34.59 1.95
N GLU A 195 3.70 -34.53 3.24
CA GLU A 195 2.73 -34.61 4.35
C GLU A 195 2.20 -33.22 4.74
N LYS A 196 2.52 -32.19 3.95
CA LYS A 196 2.14 -30.79 4.17
C LYS A 196 2.69 -30.23 5.49
N LYS A 197 3.84 -30.72 5.95
CA LYS A 197 4.53 -30.19 7.12
C LYS A 197 5.48 -29.08 6.73
N LEU A 198 5.39 -27.96 7.42
CA LEU A 198 6.28 -26.81 7.25
C LEU A 198 7.57 -27.01 8.06
N THR A 199 8.71 -26.80 7.39
CA THR A 199 10.02 -26.69 8.01
C THR A 199 10.62 -25.33 7.69
N VAL A 200 11.13 -24.64 8.71
CA VAL A 200 11.83 -23.37 8.61
C VAL A 200 13.33 -23.64 8.60
N HIS A 201 14.01 -23.25 7.53
CA HIS A 201 15.45 -23.33 7.40
C HIS A 201 16.06 -22.00 7.80
N MET A 202 16.84 -22.01 8.88
CA MET A 202 17.49 -20.82 9.42
C MET A 202 18.82 -20.58 8.70
N ARG A 203 19.24 -19.30 8.57
CA ARG A 203 20.56 -18.93 8.03
C ARG A 203 21.71 -19.45 8.90
N TYR A 204 21.46 -19.59 10.20
CA TYR A 204 22.36 -20.23 11.15
C TYR A 204 21.59 -21.18 12.06
N GLY A 205 22.29 -22.17 12.61
CA GLY A 205 21.69 -23.14 13.52
C GLY A 205 21.14 -24.35 12.77
N PHE A 206 19.90 -24.70 13.05
CA PHE A 206 19.28 -25.97 12.67
C PHE A 206 17.88 -25.73 12.10
N PRO A 207 17.39 -26.61 11.22
CA PRO A 207 16.02 -26.55 10.71
C PRO A 207 15.02 -26.74 11.86
N VAL A 208 13.93 -25.97 11.79
CA VAL A 208 12.83 -26.02 12.76
C VAL A 208 11.59 -26.56 12.08
N ILE A 209 11.18 -27.76 12.48
CA ILE A 209 9.99 -28.44 11.96
C ILE A 209 8.79 -27.96 12.76
N LEU A 210 7.85 -27.29 12.10
CA LEU A 210 6.64 -26.74 12.75
C LEU A 210 5.46 -27.71 12.71
N GLY A 211 5.45 -28.62 11.72
CA GLY A 211 4.36 -29.56 11.50
C GLY A 211 3.36 -29.11 10.44
N PRO A 212 2.16 -29.72 10.43
CA PRO A 212 1.16 -29.48 9.39
C PRO A 212 0.82 -28.00 9.21
N VAL A 213 0.78 -27.52 7.97
CA VAL A 213 0.53 -26.10 7.65
C VAL A 213 -0.83 -25.60 8.16
N ASN A 214 -1.85 -26.47 8.21
CA ASN A 214 -3.17 -26.16 8.76
C ASN A 214 -3.20 -26.02 10.30
N GLU A 215 -2.11 -26.37 10.98
CA GLU A 215 -1.97 -26.31 12.45
C GLU A 215 -0.92 -25.27 12.89
N LEU A 216 -0.58 -24.31 12.03
CA LEU A 216 0.38 -23.24 12.35
C LEU A 216 -0.17 -22.21 13.34
N ALA A 217 -1.46 -22.24 13.65
CA ALA A 217 -2.06 -21.41 14.69
C ALA A 217 -1.35 -21.64 16.04
N GLY A 218 -0.83 -20.57 16.66
CA GLY A 218 -0.07 -20.64 17.92
C GLY A 218 1.39 -21.11 17.78
N LYS A 219 1.78 -21.74 16.67
CA LYS A 219 3.17 -22.15 16.42
C LYS A 219 4.14 -20.98 16.27
N ALA A 220 3.66 -19.83 15.80
CA ALA A 220 4.47 -18.61 15.72
C ALA A 220 4.97 -18.15 17.09
N GLU A 221 4.13 -18.21 18.13
CA GLU A 221 4.51 -17.80 19.49
C GLU A 221 5.53 -18.78 20.08
N LEU A 222 5.29 -20.09 19.92
CA LEU A 222 6.23 -21.12 20.35
C LEU A 222 7.58 -20.97 19.61
N PHE A 223 7.55 -20.78 18.30
CA PHE A 223 8.74 -20.52 17.50
C PHE A 223 9.50 -19.30 18.00
N MET A 224 8.82 -18.19 18.30
CA MET A 224 9.45 -16.98 18.80
C MET A 224 10.07 -17.15 20.18
N THR A 225 9.38 -17.85 21.10
CA THR A 225 9.93 -18.18 22.43
C THR A 225 11.25 -18.94 22.28
N VAL A 226 11.25 -19.99 21.45
CA VAL A 226 12.43 -20.80 21.26
C VAL A 226 13.53 -20.05 20.49
N PHE A 227 13.18 -19.28 19.46
CA PHE A 227 14.12 -18.44 18.73
C PHE A 227 14.83 -17.47 19.69
N ASN A 228 14.09 -16.79 20.56
CA ASN A 228 14.65 -15.85 21.54
C ASN A 228 15.51 -16.53 22.59
N GLU A 229 15.14 -17.72 23.06
CA GLU A 229 15.95 -18.48 24.00
C GLU A 229 17.25 -18.99 23.39
N MET A 230 17.26 -19.29 22.09
CA MET A 230 18.41 -19.85 21.38
C MET A 230 19.30 -18.77 20.78
N LYS A 231 18.78 -17.57 20.55
CA LYS A 231 19.53 -16.44 20.00
C LYS A 231 20.76 -16.13 20.88
N GLY A 232 21.94 -16.19 20.29
CA GLY A 232 23.22 -15.95 20.99
C GLY A 232 23.80 -17.16 21.72
N LYS A 233 23.10 -18.31 21.79
CA LYS A 233 23.64 -19.54 22.37
C LYS A 233 24.31 -20.39 21.28
N LYS A 234 25.55 -20.83 21.54
CA LYS A 234 26.28 -21.78 20.67
C LYS A 234 25.87 -23.22 21.03
N VAL A 235 24.71 -23.67 20.56
CA VAL A 235 24.25 -25.04 20.76
C VAL A 235 24.36 -25.82 19.45
N GLN A 236 25.02 -26.99 19.48
CA GLN A 236 25.14 -27.88 18.32
C GLN A 236 23.92 -28.80 18.25
N VAL A 237 22.83 -28.27 17.70
CA VAL A 237 21.58 -29.01 17.47
C VAL A 237 21.53 -29.43 15.99
N GLU A 238 20.97 -30.61 15.73
CA GLU A 238 20.79 -31.16 14.38
C GLU A 238 19.47 -30.68 13.75
N TYR A 239 18.37 -30.79 14.49
CA TYR A 239 17.07 -30.20 14.16
C TYR A 239 16.26 -29.98 15.43
N MET A 240 15.22 -29.16 15.30
CA MET A 240 14.23 -28.96 16.35
C MET A 240 12.84 -29.24 15.83
N ASP A 241 12.12 -30.05 16.58
CA ASP A 241 10.76 -30.43 16.26
C ASP A 241 9.78 -29.73 17.22
N LEU A 242 9.00 -28.83 16.65
CA LEU A 242 7.93 -28.07 17.31
C LEU A 242 6.55 -28.59 16.89
N GLN A 243 6.43 -29.77 16.27
CA GLN A 243 5.14 -30.38 15.91
C GLN A 243 4.23 -30.57 17.12
N TYR A 244 4.82 -30.92 18.26
CA TYR A 244 4.09 -31.12 19.52
C TYR A 244 4.25 -29.92 20.46
N SER A 245 3.38 -29.80 21.45
CA SER A 245 3.42 -28.71 22.44
C SER A 245 4.69 -28.73 23.31
N LYS A 246 5.36 -29.88 23.43
CA LYS A 246 6.68 -29.99 24.05
C LYS A 246 7.75 -30.10 22.95
N PRO A 247 8.69 -29.15 22.85
CA PRO A 247 9.71 -29.17 21.80
C PRO A 247 10.69 -30.33 21.98
N PHE A 248 11.03 -31.01 20.89
CA PHE A 248 12.07 -32.04 20.87
C PHE A 248 13.32 -31.49 20.18
N VAL A 249 14.48 -31.64 20.82
CA VAL A 249 15.78 -31.15 20.33
C VAL A 249 16.70 -32.34 20.13
N ARG A 250 17.08 -32.63 18.89
CA ARG A 250 18.10 -33.66 18.62
C ARG A 250 19.47 -33.01 18.53
N LEU A 251 20.40 -33.43 19.38
CA LEU A 251 21.78 -32.94 19.35
C LEU A 251 22.59 -33.70 18.32
N ARG A 252 23.50 -33.00 17.63
CA ARG A 252 24.40 -33.61 16.65
C ARG A 252 25.38 -34.53 17.40
N GLN A 253 25.37 -35.83 17.12
CA GLN A 253 26.38 -36.74 17.66
C GLN A 253 27.74 -36.37 17.05
N GLN A 254 28.76 -36.16 17.89
CA GLN A 254 30.13 -36.01 17.40
C GLN A 254 30.54 -37.34 16.76
N ALA A 255 30.85 -37.30 15.46
CA ALA A 255 31.51 -38.42 14.80
C ALA A 255 32.84 -38.67 15.51
N GLN A 256 33.04 -39.89 16.02
CA GLN A 256 34.32 -40.35 16.56
C GLN A 256 35.37 -40.43 15.46
#